data_AF-A0A7X9EEA0-F1
#
_entry.id   AF-A0A7X9EEA0-F1
#
_cell.length_a   1.000
_cell.length_b   1.000
_cell.length_c   1.000
_cell.angle_alpha   90.00
_cell.angle_beta   90.00
_cell.angle_gamma   90.00
#
_symmetry.space_group_name_H-M   'P 1'
#
loop_
_entity.id
_entity.type
_entity.pdbx_description
1 polymer ?
#
loop_
_entity_poly.entity_id
_entity_poly.type
_entity_poly.pdbx_seq_one_letter_code
_entity_poly.pdbx_strand_id
1 'polypeptide(L)'
;MANKNRIEVSKIQRLISIEKKYGIDDMNLFAYMPNSKELIIYGEIYGERLTNSIKMMCSVYDNEGDIIASGENSSYSSGLVTSYIEPQCFEGIFPFEIQVNIPNGNKIDKIRIYPIN
;
A
#
# COMPACT_ATOMS: atom_id res chain seq x y z
N MET A 1 22.91 8.34 2.90
CA MET A 1 23.10 7.16 2.04
C MET A 1 21.74 6.75 1.49
N ALA A 2 21.53 6.75 0.18
CA ALA A 2 20.31 6.20 -0.41
C ALA A 2 20.32 4.68 -0.19
N ASN A 3 19.29 4.15 0.46
CA ASN A 3 19.15 2.72 0.72
C ASN A 3 18.95 2.04 -0.64
N LYS A 4 19.90 1.21 -1.12
CA LYS A 4 19.89 0.60 -2.48
C LYS A 4 18.63 -0.21 -2.79
N ASN A 5 17.86 -0.53 -1.75
CA ASN A 5 16.66 -1.34 -1.80
C ASN A 5 15.37 -0.50 -1.86
N ARG A 6 15.45 0.84 -1.75
CA ARG A 6 14.27 1.72 -1.75
C ARG A 6 13.68 1.82 -3.16
N ILE A 7 12.35 1.74 -3.26
CA ILE A 7 11.61 2.02 -4.49
C ILE A 7 11.47 3.54 -4.65
N GLU A 8 11.73 4.02 -5.86
CA GLU A 8 11.51 5.42 -6.22
C GLU A 8 10.03 5.77 -6.16
N VAL A 9 9.70 6.93 -5.57
CA VAL A 9 8.31 7.38 -5.40
C VAL A 9 7.58 7.54 -6.75
N SER A 10 8.31 7.87 -7.82
CA SER A 10 7.79 7.96 -9.18
C SER A 10 7.19 6.64 -9.70
N LYS A 11 7.61 5.49 -9.15
CA LYS A 11 7.05 4.17 -9.51
C LYS A 11 5.75 3.86 -8.77
N ILE A 12 5.40 4.64 -7.75
CA ILE A 12 4.23 4.40 -6.91
C ILE A 12 3.08 5.28 -7.39
N GLN A 13 2.04 4.64 -7.91
CA GLN A 13 0.81 5.27 -8.35
C GLN A 13 -0.28 5.13 -7.29
N ARG A 14 -0.81 6.28 -6.87
CA ARG A 14 -2.01 6.39 -6.03
C ARG A 14 -3.25 6.61 -6.89
N LEU A 15 -4.41 6.13 -6.42
CA LEU A 15 -5.71 6.37 -7.06
C LEU A 15 -6.50 7.41 -6.26
N ILE A 16 -6.13 8.68 -6.39
CA ILE A 16 -6.65 9.81 -5.58
C ILE A 16 -8.19 9.89 -5.61
N SER A 17 -8.83 9.62 -6.74
CA SER A 17 -10.30 9.64 -6.83
C SER A 17 -10.96 8.55 -5.99
N ILE A 18 -10.33 7.39 -5.87
CA ILE A 18 -10.80 6.28 -5.04
C ILE A 18 -10.49 6.58 -3.57
N GLU A 19 -9.29 7.08 -3.26
CA GLU A 19 -8.93 7.52 -1.90
C GLU A 19 -9.97 8.48 -1.31
N LYS A 20 -10.28 9.55 -2.05
CA LYS A 20 -11.29 10.53 -1.64
C LYS A 20 -12.68 9.95 -1.48
N LYS A 21 -13.07 8.97 -2.32
CA LYS A 21 -14.36 8.27 -2.19
C LYS A 21 -14.50 7.56 -0.85
N TYR A 22 -13.39 7.13 -0.24
CA TYR A 22 -13.36 6.44 1.04
C TYR A 22 -13.01 7.34 2.23
N GLY A 23 -12.83 8.64 2.02
CA GLY A 23 -12.49 9.60 3.09
C GLY A 23 -10.99 9.67 3.41
N ILE A 24 -10.13 9.24 2.48
CA ILE A 24 -8.68 9.45 2.56
C ILE A 24 -8.35 10.76 1.84
N ASP A 25 -7.86 11.74 2.58
CA ASP A 25 -7.45 13.05 2.06
C ASP A 25 -6.03 13.02 1.51
N ASP A 26 -5.13 12.32 2.22
CA ASP A 26 -3.77 12.10 1.78
C ASP A 26 -3.18 10.76 2.29
N MET A 27 -2.04 10.38 1.74
CA MET A 27 -1.35 9.15 2.09
C MET A 27 0.16 9.26 1.86
N ASN A 28 0.92 8.97 2.91
CA ASN A 28 2.37 8.84 2.84
C ASN A 28 2.74 7.38 2.57
N LEU A 29 3.73 7.16 1.71
CA LEU A 29 4.16 5.83 1.29
C LEU A 29 5.68 5.70 1.31
N PHE A 30 6.15 4.58 1.83
CA PHE A 30 7.54 4.15 1.79
C PHE A 30 7.58 2.69 1.34
N ALA A 31 8.29 2.41 0.24
CA ALA A 31 8.41 1.07 -0.30
C ALA A 31 9.87 0.70 -0.51
N TYR A 32 10.21 -0.57 -0.25
CA TYR A 32 11.54 -1.12 -0.46
C TYR A 32 11.49 -2.63 -0.69
N MET A 33 12.55 -3.17 -1.29
CA MET A 33 12.74 -4.60 -1.50
C MET A 33 13.90 -5.11 -0.67
N PRO A 34 13.68 -5.74 0.51
CA PRO A 34 14.77 -6.27 1.34
C PRO A 34 15.62 -7.32 0.60
N ASN A 35 15.01 -8.04 -0.33
CA ASN A 35 15.61 -9.04 -1.21
C ASN A 35 14.95 -9.00 -2.59
N SER A 36 15.38 -9.84 -3.53
CA SER A 36 14.88 -9.82 -4.92
C SER A 36 13.47 -10.38 -5.12
N LYS A 37 12.83 -10.91 -4.07
CA LYS A 37 11.54 -11.62 -4.14
C LYS A 37 10.45 -10.99 -3.31
N GLU A 38 10.75 -9.94 -2.56
CA GLU A 38 9.84 -9.39 -1.58
C GLU A 38 9.81 -7.87 -1.72
N LEU A 39 8.60 -7.33 -1.77
CA LEU A 39 8.30 -5.91 -1.73
C LEU A 39 7.56 -5.63 -0.43
N ILE A 40 8.10 -4.72 0.38
CA ILE A 40 7.47 -4.23 1.60
C ILE A 40 7.09 -2.78 1.40
N ILE A 41 5.84 -2.45 1.74
CA ILE A 41 5.27 -1.11 1.66
C ILE A 41 4.73 -0.74 3.02
N TYR A 42 5.25 0.34 3.59
CA TYR A 42 4.67 1.02 4.74
C TYR A 42 3.91 2.24 4.25
N GLY A 43 2.71 2.44 4.77
CA GLY A 43 1.94 3.63 4.48
C GLY A 43 1.22 4.16 5.70
N GLU A 44 0.83 5.41 5.60
CA GLU A 44 0.02 6.10 6.60
C GLU A 44 -1.05 6.90 5.86
N ILE A 45 -2.31 6.61 6.13
CA ILE A 45 -3.45 7.34 5.58
C ILE A 45 -3.80 8.51 6.50
N TYR A 46 -4.21 9.63 5.91
CA TYR A 46 -4.72 10.80 6.62
C TYR A 46 -6.10 11.17 6.07
N GLY A 47 -6.99 11.58 6.98
CA GLY A 47 -8.30 12.11 6.62
C GLY A 47 -9.08 12.52 7.86
N GLU A 48 -10.23 13.15 7.72
CA GLU A 48 -11.08 13.46 8.90
C GLU A 48 -11.80 12.21 9.41
N ARG A 49 -12.36 11.41 8.48
CA ARG A 49 -13.14 10.20 8.77
C ARG A 49 -13.20 9.31 7.54
N LEU A 50 -13.19 8.00 7.73
CA LEU A 50 -13.49 7.05 6.66
C LEU A 50 -14.99 6.97 6.40
N THR A 51 -15.38 6.78 5.14
CA THR A 51 -16.80 6.64 4.78
C THR A 51 -17.30 5.20 4.93
N ASN A 52 -16.40 4.21 4.85
CA ASN A 52 -16.68 2.78 4.97
C ASN A 52 -15.47 2.07 5.57
N SER A 53 -15.64 0.83 6.01
CA SER A 53 -14.51 -0.05 6.27
C SER A 53 -13.74 -0.31 4.98
N ILE A 54 -12.41 -0.27 5.04
CA ILE A 54 -11.55 -0.47 3.87
C ILE A 54 -10.36 -1.37 4.18
N LYS A 55 -9.76 -1.93 3.13
CA LYS A 55 -8.39 -2.45 3.13
C LYS A 55 -7.56 -1.67 2.11
N MET A 56 -6.25 -1.68 2.26
CA MET A 56 -5.31 -1.18 1.27
C MET A 56 -4.85 -2.33 0.38
N MET A 57 -5.00 -2.15 -0.93
CA MET A 57 -4.57 -3.10 -1.96
C MET A 57 -3.34 -2.59 -2.69
N CYS A 58 -2.44 -3.51 -3.00
CA CYS A 58 -1.27 -3.30 -3.84
C CYS A 58 -1.35 -4.17 -5.09
N SER A 59 -1.08 -3.58 -6.25
CA SER A 59 -0.84 -4.30 -7.50
C SER A 59 0.51 -3.88 -8.07
N VAL A 60 1.34 -4.86 -8.42
CA VAL A 60 2.69 -4.66 -8.96
C VAL A 60 2.67 -5.02 -10.44
N TYR A 61 3.22 -4.14 -11.26
CA TYR A 61 3.24 -4.25 -12.70
C TYR A 61 4.66 -4.36 -13.25
N ASP A 62 4.82 -5.16 -14.30
CA ASP A 62 6.02 -5.14 -15.14
C ASP A 62 5.97 -4.02 -16.19
N ASN A 63 6.99 -3.99 -17.06
CA ASN A 63 7.15 -3.00 -18.13
C ASN A 63 6.20 -3.23 -19.32
N GLU A 64 5.56 -4.39 -19.42
CA GLU A 64 4.54 -4.66 -20.43
C GLU A 64 3.15 -4.20 -19.93
N GLY A 65 3.05 -3.92 -18.62
CA GLY A 65 1.83 -3.45 -17.97
C GLY A 65 1.00 -4.59 -17.39
N ASP A 66 1.55 -5.80 -17.33
CA ASP A 66 0.92 -6.96 -16.73
C ASP A 66 1.08 -6.96 -15.22
N ILE A 67 0.06 -7.47 -14.51
CA ILE A 67 0.12 -7.63 -13.05
C ILE A 67 0.94 -8.87 -12.74
N ILE A 68 2.10 -8.67 -12.13
CA ILE A 68 3.02 -9.77 -11.75
C ILE A 68 2.85 -10.20 -10.30
N ALA A 69 2.26 -9.34 -9.45
CA ALA A 69 1.97 -9.67 -8.06
C ALA A 69 0.93 -8.70 -7.46
N SER A 70 0.27 -9.12 -6.39
CA SER A 70 -0.65 -8.29 -5.62
C SER A 70 -0.68 -8.71 -4.15
N GLY A 71 -1.09 -7.80 -3.27
CA GLY A 71 -1.27 -8.08 -1.85
C GLY A 71 -2.14 -7.04 -1.17
N GLU A 72 -2.74 -7.42 -0.06
CA GLU A 72 -3.55 -6.55 0.79
C GLU A 72 -2.75 -6.20 2.05
N ASN A 73 -3.12 -5.11 2.73
CA ASN A 73 -2.54 -4.84 4.03
C ASN A 73 -2.93 -5.92 5.04
N SER A 74 -1.95 -6.32 5.84
CA SER A 74 -2.13 -7.30 6.89
C SER A 74 -2.36 -6.61 8.23
N SER A 75 -2.98 -7.34 9.16
CA SER A 75 -3.01 -6.91 10.55
C SER A 75 -1.60 -6.92 11.11
N TYR A 76 -1.24 -5.91 11.89
CA TYR A 76 -0.08 -6.05 12.77
C TYR A 76 -0.50 -6.95 13.93
N SER A 77 0.35 -7.90 14.31
CA SER A 77 0.07 -8.82 15.42
C SER A 77 -0.46 -8.10 16.67
N SER A 78 -1.43 -8.73 17.33
CA SER A 78 -2.10 -8.31 18.57
C SER A 78 -2.50 -6.81 18.67
N GLY A 79 -3.66 -6.49 18.10
CA GLY A 79 -4.69 -5.79 18.89
C GLY A 79 -5.11 -4.38 18.50
N LEU A 80 -4.33 -3.65 17.69
CA LEU A 80 -4.66 -2.24 17.37
C LEU A 80 -4.77 -1.92 15.88
N VAL A 81 -4.09 -2.67 15.01
CA VAL A 81 -4.10 -2.42 13.57
C VAL A 81 -4.59 -3.69 12.88
N THR A 82 -5.87 -3.69 12.54
CA THR A 82 -6.54 -4.74 11.77
C THR A 82 -6.26 -4.57 10.27
N SER A 83 -6.30 -5.66 9.50
CA SER A 83 -6.24 -5.58 8.04
C SER A 83 -7.38 -4.74 7.47
N TYR A 84 -8.58 -4.81 8.07
CA TYR A 84 -9.66 -3.87 7.82
C TYR A 84 -9.51 -2.61 8.67
N ILE A 85 -9.47 -1.45 8.03
CA ILE A 85 -9.53 -0.14 8.70
C ILE A 85 -11.00 0.22 8.86
N GLU A 86 -11.51 0.14 10.07
CA GLU A 86 -12.90 0.44 10.39
C GLU A 86 -13.07 1.93 10.74
N PRO A 87 -14.16 2.60 10.31
CA PRO A 87 -14.36 4.02 10.59
C PRO A 87 -14.30 4.38 12.08
N GLN A 88 -14.82 3.52 12.96
CA GLN A 88 -14.79 3.71 14.41
C GLN A 88 -13.38 3.65 15.03
N CYS A 89 -12.41 3.05 14.34
CA CYS A 89 -11.03 2.94 14.78
C CYS A 89 -10.12 3.98 14.08
N PHE A 90 -10.67 4.79 13.18
CA PHE A 90 -9.92 5.76 12.41
C PHE A 90 -9.93 7.13 13.11
N GLU A 91 -8.83 7.47 13.78
CA GLU A 91 -8.65 8.73 14.52
C GLU A 91 -8.05 9.84 13.65
N GLY A 92 -8.35 9.81 12.35
CA GLY A 92 -7.85 10.72 11.33
C GLY A 92 -6.47 10.37 10.76
N ILE A 93 -5.82 9.36 11.34
CA ILE A 93 -4.56 8.80 10.89
C ILE A 93 -4.59 7.29 11.08
N PHE A 94 -4.02 6.52 10.15
CA PHE A 94 -3.90 5.07 10.33
C PHE A 94 -2.71 4.49 9.57
N PRO A 95 -1.82 3.76 10.25
CA PRO A 95 -0.69 3.10 9.59
C PRO A 95 -1.10 1.77 8.97
N PHE A 96 -0.43 1.37 7.89
CA PHE A 96 -0.60 0.06 7.27
C PHE A 96 0.71 -0.48 6.69
N GLU A 97 0.79 -1.81 6.60
CA GLU A 97 1.88 -2.52 5.93
C GLU A 97 1.29 -3.45 4.87
N ILE A 98 1.94 -3.50 3.69
CA ILE A 98 1.66 -4.49 2.66
C ILE A 98 2.97 -5.21 2.33
N GLN A 99 2.92 -6.54 2.35
CA GLN A 99 4.00 -7.40 1.86
C GLN A 99 3.52 -8.12 0.59
N VAL A 100 4.35 -8.07 -0.45
CA VAL A 100 4.05 -8.71 -1.74
C VAL A 100 5.25 -9.55 -2.19
N ASN A 101 4.99 -10.83 -2.50
CA ASN A 101 5.98 -11.71 -3.09
C ASN A 101 6.07 -11.47 -4.61
N ILE A 102 7.24 -11.05 -5.06
CA ILE A 102 7.55 -10.81 -6.47
C ILE A 102 8.10 -12.10 -7.09
N PRO A 103 7.50 -12.62 -8.17
CA PRO A 103 8.02 -13.81 -8.82
C PRO A 103 9.43 -13.57 -9.38
N ASN A 104 10.30 -14.56 -9.23
CA ASN A 104 11.70 -14.50 -9.66
C ASN A 104 11.86 -14.00 -11.10
N GLY A 105 12.79 -13.07 -11.31
CA GLY A 105 13.17 -12.59 -12.65
C GLY A 105 12.33 -11.42 -13.16
N ASN A 106 11.22 -11.07 -12.50
CA ASN A 106 10.43 -9.91 -12.87
C ASN A 106 11.05 -8.61 -12.34
N LYS A 107 10.98 -7.56 -13.15
CA LYS A 107 11.36 -6.20 -12.76
C LYS A 107 10.09 -5.39 -12.48
N ILE A 108 10.10 -4.66 -11.37
CA ILE A 108 9.00 -3.75 -11.03
C ILE A 108 9.13 -2.48 -11.88
N ASP A 109 8.13 -2.24 -12.71
CA ASP A 109 7.95 -0.97 -13.41
C ASP A 109 7.12 0.00 -12.58
N LYS A 110 5.95 -0.47 -12.13
CA LYS A 110 4.96 0.35 -11.42
C LYS A 110 4.32 -0.42 -10.28
N ILE A 111 4.01 0.29 -9.21
CA ILE A 111 3.25 -0.19 -8.06
C ILE A 111 2.01 0.67 -7.95
N ARG A 112 0.84 0.08 -7.80
CA ARG A 112 -0.42 0.80 -7.58
C ARG A 112 -0.96 0.49 -6.20
N ILE A 113 -1.24 1.53 -5.43
CA ILE A 113 -1.81 1.44 -4.07
C ILE A 113 -3.16 2.15 -4.05
N TYR A 114 -4.18 1.48 -3.50
CA TYR A 114 -5.55 2.01 -3.46
C TYR A 114 -6.39 1.30 -2.40
N PRO A 115 -7.39 2.00 -1.82
CA PRO A 115 -8.33 1.36 -0.92
C PRO A 115 -9.36 0.51 -1.68
N ILE A 116 -9.78 -0.59 -1.05
CA ILE A 116 -10.87 -1.48 -1.46
C ILE A 116 -11.81 -1.69 -0.26
N ASN A 117 -13.06 -2.07 -0.52
CA ASN A 117 -14.04 -2.47 0.52
C ASN A 117 -14.23 -3.97 0.48
#